data_AF-A0A6P0VHL9-F1
#
_entry.id   AF-A0A6P0VHL9-F1
#
_cell.length_a   1.000
_cell.length_b   1.000
_cell.length_c   1.000
_cell.angle_alpha   90.00
_cell.angle_beta   90.00
_cell.angle_gamma   90.00
#
_symmetry.space_group_name_H-M   'P 1'
#
loop_
_entity.id
_entity.type
_entity.pdbx_description
1 polymer ?
#
loop_
_entity_poly.entity_id
_entity_poly.type
_entity_poly.pdbx_seq_one_letter_code
_entity_poly.pdbx_strand_id
1 'polypeptide(L)' 'MNPIELLSKYHWSYQKLAVFFGVSEQSARRWNFRDCSSNYRKPSKTAQILAAVVDAHPEVWETIQSVSFQLKD' A
#
# COMPACT_ATOMS: atom_id res chain seq x y z
N MET A 1 -5.81 -2.47 -9.83
CA MET A 1 -5.04 -3.17 -8.79
C MET A 1 -5.58 -2.79 -7.42
N ASN A 2 -5.78 -3.78 -6.54
CA ASN A 2 -6.05 -3.56 -5.13
C ASN A 2 -4.70 -3.42 -4.39
N PRO A 3 -4.51 -2.43 -3.50
CA PRO A 3 -3.29 -2.28 -2.71
C PRO A 3 -2.80 -3.57 -2.02
N ILE A 4 -3.71 -4.47 -1.63
CA ILE A 4 -3.34 -5.73 -0.99
C ILE A 4 -2.53 -6.66 -1.92
N GLU A 5 -2.72 -6.53 -3.23
CA GLU A 5 -2.01 -7.33 -4.25
C GLU A 5 -0.52 -6.97 -4.31
N LEU A 6 -0.12 -5.80 -3.80
CA LEU A 6 1.29 -5.42 -3.67
C LEU A 6 2.04 -6.29 -2.65
N LEU A 7 1.34 -6.84 -1.64
CA LEU A 7 1.95 -7.73 -0.65
C LEU A 7 2.52 -8.98 -1.31
N SER A 8 1.74 -9.63 -2.18
CA SER A 8 2.17 -10.83 -2.88
C SER A 8 3.16 -10.50 -3.99
N LYS A 9 2.89 -9.47 -4.80
CA LYS A 9 3.72 -9.14 -5.97
C LYS A 9 5.13 -8.68 -5.59
N TYR A 10 5.27 -7.89 -4.53
CA TYR A 10 6.55 -7.32 -4.11
C TYR A 10 7.08 -7.90 -2.80
N HIS A 11 6.47 -8.97 -2.29
CA HIS A 11 6.80 -9.60 -1.00
C HIS A 11 6.83 -8.59 0.17
N TRP A 12 5.89 -7.65 0.18
CA TRP A 12 5.82 -6.64 1.24
C TRP A 12 5.17 -7.20 2.51
N SER A 13 5.53 -6.62 3.65
CA SER A 13 4.80 -6.80 4.90
C SER A 13 3.63 -5.81 4.99
N TYR A 14 2.64 -6.11 5.85
CA TYR A 14 1.55 -5.18 6.15
C TYR A 14 2.06 -3.84 6.70
N GLN A 15 3.12 -3.87 7.52
CA GLN A 15 3.75 -2.66 8.04
C GLN A 15 4.29 -1.79 6.90
N LYS A 16 4.96 -2.41 5.93
CA LYS A 16 5.52 -1.71 4.76
C LYS A 16 4.42 -1.09 3.90
N LEU A 17 3.34 -1.84 3.66
CA LEU A 17 2.15 -1.36 2.95
C LEU A 17 1.52 -0.16 3.69
N ALA A 18 1.39 -0.26 5.01
CA ALA A 18 0.79 0.78 5.84
C ALA A 18 1.58 2.10 5.79
N VAL A 19 2.91 2.02 5.91
CA VAL A 19 3.80 3.17 5.78
C VAL A 19 3.65 3.82 4.40
N PHE A 20 3.69 3.02 3.34
CA PHE A 20 3.60 3.53 1.97
C PHE A 20 2.29 4.28 1.69
N PHE A 21 1.16 3.76 2.17
CA PHE A 21 -0.15 4.37 1.97
C PHE A 21 -0.53 5.40 3.06
N GLY A 22 0.35 5.65 4.04
CA GLY A 22 0.08 6.59 5.13
C GLY A 22 -1.10 6.16 6.02
N VAL A 23 -1.28 4.86 6.22
CA VAL A 23 -2.37 4.29 7.04
C VAL A 23 -1.81 3.47 8.20
N SER A 24 -2.64 3.12 9.18
CA SER A 24 -2.24 2.16 10.22
C SER A 24 -2.14 0.74 9.66
N GLU A 25 -1.28 -0.09 10.26
CA GLU A 25 -1.15 -1.50 9.88
C GLU A 25 -2.47 -2.26 10.01
N GLN A 26 -3.29 -1.93 11.02
CA GLN A 26 -4.62 -2.50 11.17
C GLN A 26 -5.54 -2.15 9.99
N SER A 27 -5.48 -0.92 9.48
CA SER A 27 -6.24 -0.50 8.29
C SER A 27 -5.76 -1.25 7.05
N ALA A 28 -4.45 -1.40 6.88
CA ALA A 28 -3.86 -2.19 5.78
C ALA A 28 -4.29 -3.67 5.84
N ARG A 29 -4.30 -4.29 7.03
CA ARG A 29 -4.79 -5.67 7.22
C ARG A 29 -6.26 -5.83 6.86
N ARG A 30 -7.08 -4.82 7.12
CA ARG A 30 -8.52 -4.86 6.79
C ARG A 30 -8.79 -4.95 5.30
N TRP A 31 -7.88 -4.47 4.45
CA TRP A 31 -8.02 -4.56 2.99
C TRP A 31 -7.92 -6.00 2.46
N ASN A 32 -7.43 -6.95 3.26
CA ASN A 32 -7.38 -8.37 2.90
C ASN A 32 -8.69 -9.13 3.16
N PHE A 33 -9.65 -8.54 3.89
CA PHE A 33 -10.90 -9.23 4.18
C PHE A 33 -11.82 -9.21 2.95
N ARG A 34 -12.17 -10.40 2.44
CA ARG A 34 -13.06 -10.57 1.27
C ARG A 34 -14.50 -10.13 1.53
N ASP A 35 -14.95 -10.18 2.78
CA ASP A 35 -16.34 -9.88 3.16
C ASP A 35 -16.45 -8.45 3.71
N CYS A 36 -16.78 -7.50 2.82
CA CYS A 36 -16.79 -6.08 3.16
C CYS A 36 -18.05 -5.37 2.62
N SER A 37 -19.18 -5.59 3.30
CA SER A 37 -20.40 -4.77 3.18
C SER A 37 -20.25 -3.36 3.78
N SER A 38 -19.16 -3.08 4.50
CA SER A 38 -18.85 -1.79 5.12
C SER A 38 -17.81 -1.00 4.32
N ASN A 39 -18.15 0.24 3.94
CA ASN A 39 -17.27 1.17 3.21
C ASN A 39 -15.93 1.46 3.93
N TYR A 40 -15.83 1.22 5.24
CA TYR A 40 -14.64 1.50 6.06
C TYR A 40 -13.52 0.46 5.92
N ARG A 41 -13.73 -0.60 5.14
CA ARG A 41 -12.76 -1.71 4.96
C ARG A 41 -12.19 -1.79 3.55
N LYS A 42 -12.62 -0.89 2.64
CA LYS A 42 -12.09 -0.80 1.28
C LYS A 42 -10.97 0.24 1.22
N PRO A 43 -9.89 -0.01 0.47
CA PRO A 43 -8.91 1.02 0.18
C PRO A 43 -9.57 2.19 -0.54
N SER A 44 -9.18 3.42 -0.20
CA SER A 44 -9.68 4.63 -0.86
C SER A 44 -9.36 4.59 -2.36
N LYS A 45 -10.11 5.36 -3.16
CA LYS A 45 -9.85 5.47 -4.60
C LYS A 45 -8.42 5.92 -4.88
N THR A 46 -7.90 6.85 -4.07
CA THR A 46 -6.51 7.31 -4.13
C THR A 46 -5.52 6.17 -3.88
N ALA A 47 -5.75 5.33 -2.87
CA ALA A 47 -4.89 4.18 -2.60
C ALA A 47 -4.91 3.18 -3.77
N GLN A 48 -6.06 2.94 -4.40
CA GLN A 48 -6.16 2.07 -5.57
C GLN A 48 -5.41 2.64 -6.78
N ILE A 49 -5.50 3.96 -7.02
CA ILE A 49 -4.74 4.64 -8.08
C ILE A 49 -3.24 4.51 -7.82
N LEU A 50 -2.80 4.83 -6.61
CA LEU A 50 -1.38 4.75 -6.26
C LEU A 50 -0.84 3.31 -6.36
N ALA A 51 -1.63 2.31 -5.97
CA ALA A 51 -1.28 0.92 -6.18
C ALA A 51 -1.11 0.56 -7.66
N ALA A 52 -2.01 1.05 -8.52
CA ALA A 52 -1.90 0.86 -9.97
C ALA A 52 -0.67 1.58 -10.56
N VAL A 53 -0.32 2.76 -10.04
CA VAL A 53 0.91 3.46 -10.44
C VAL A 53 2.14 2.65 -10.08
N VAL A 54 2.24 2.12 -8.85
CA VAL A 54 3.36 1.25 -8.43
C VAL A 54 3.41 -0.04 -9.24
N ASP A 55 2.26 -0.55 -9.67
CA ASP A 55 2.19 -1.73 -10.53
C ASP A 55 2.77 -1.51 -11.92
N ALA A 56 2.45 -0.35 -12.51
CA ALA A 56 2.91 0.07 -13.83
C ALA A 56 4.35 0.59 -13.80
N HIS A 57 4.75 1.20 -12.68
CA HIS A 57 6.02 1.89 -12.49
C HIS A 57 6.67 1.46 -11.16
N PRO A 58 7.27 0.24 -11.09
CA PRO A 58 7.92 -0.26 -9.87
C PRO A 58 9.04 0.67 -9.35
N GLU A 59 9.69 1.43 -10.22
CA GLU A 59 10.74 2.41 -9.90
C GLU A 59 10.26 3.54 -8.97
N VAL A 60 8.96 3.83 -8.96
CA VAL A 60 8.34 4.81 -8.05
C VAL A 60 8.52 4.35 -6.60
N TRP A 61 8.41 3.04 -6.35
CA TRP A 61 8.62 2.50 -5.02
C TRP A 61 10.09 2.65 -4.58
N GLU A 62 11.05 2.34 -5.46
CA GLU A 62 12.49 2.48 -5.16
C GLU A 62 12.86 3.92 -4.83
N THR A 63 12.31 4.88 -5.58
CA THR A 63 12.49 6.31 -5.35
C THR A 63 11.92 6.74 -4.00
N ILE A 64 10.74 6.26 -3.63
CA ILE A 64 10.12 6.57 -2.33
C ILE A 64 10.95 5.96 -1.18
N GLN A 65 11.53 4.78 -1.36
CA GLN A 65 12.45 4.20 -0.38
C GLN A 65 13.71 5.05 -0.20
N SER A 66 14.34 5.50 -1.29
CA SER A 66 15.56 6.30 -1.21
C SER A 66 15.31 7.62 -0.49
N VAL A 67 14.20 8.29 -0.79
CA VAL A 67 13.80 9.55 -0.11
C VAL A 67 13.46 9.30 1.37
N SER A 68 12.73 8.23 1.69
CA SER A 68 12.36 7.91 3.07
C SER A 68 13.56 7.58 3.96
N PHE A 69 14.64 7.05 3.38
CA PHE A 69 15.90 6.78 4.08
C PHE A 69 16.65 8.08 4.37
N GLN A 70 16.66 9.03 3.44
CA GLN A 70 17.30 10.33 3.59
C GLN A 70 16.62 11.25 4.61
N LEU A 71 15.34 11.06 4.90
CA LEU A 71 14.60 11.84 5.91
C LEU A 71 14.79 11.33 7.35
N LYS A 72 15.57 10.26 7.56
CA LYS A 72 15.85 9.71 8.90
C LYS A 72 17.19 10.17 9.48
N ASP A 73 17.95 10.97 8.73
CA ASP A 73 19.17 11.66 9.15
C ASP A 73 18.86 13.15 9.42
#